data_AF-S4PYK7-F1
#
_entry.id   AF-S4PYK7-F1
#
_cell.length_a   1.000
_cell.length_b   1.000
_cell.length_c   1.000
_cell.angle_alpha   90.00
_cell.angle_beta   90.00
_cell.angle_gamma   90.00
#
_symmetry.space_group_name_H-M   'P 1'
#
loop_
_entity.id
_entity.type
_entity.pdbx_description
1 polymer ?
#
loop_
_entity_poly.entity_id
_entity_poly.type
_entity_poly.pdbx_seq_one_letter_code
_entity_poly.pdbx_strand_id
1 'polypeptide(L)'
;MWDIASSYKAKLVFAEHRYYGHSMPFGNKSLDNEHVGYLTAAQALADYADLINYLQGDRLKPKYPVIAFGGSYGGMLSAYF
;
A
#
# COMPACT_ATOMS: atom_id res chain seq x y z
N MET A 1 -7.83 12.21 6.71
CA MET A 1 -6.54 12.33 6.00
C MET A 1 -6.42 13.71 5.35
N TRP A 2 -7.33 14.09 4.44
CA TRP A 2 -7.33 15.39 3.78
C TRP A 2 -7.32 16.59 4.74
N ASP A 3 -8.14 16.54 5.80
CA ASP A 3 -8.27 17.65 6.76
C ASP A 3 -7.00 17.98 7.54
N ILE A 4 -6.12 16.99 7.76
CA ILE A 4 -4.92 17.14 8.60
C ILE A 4 -3.62 17.20 7.80
N ALA A 5 -3.59 16.71 6.56
CA ALA A 5 -2.35 16.57 5.79
C ALA A 5 -1.64 17.92 5.59
N SER A 6 -2.39 18.99 5.36
CA SER A 6 -1.86 20.35 5.21
C SER A 6 -1.12 20.83 6.47
N SER A 7 -1.70 20.61 7.66
CA SER A 7 -1.09 20.99 8.94
C SER A 7 0.24 20.30 9.19
N TYR A 8 0.40 19.07 8.70
CA TYR A 8 1.65 18.30 8.78
C TYR A 8 2.58 18.48 7.58
N LYS A 9 2.20 19.29 6.58
CA LYS A 9 2.91 19.42 5.30
C LYS A 9 3.18 18.05 4.65
N ALA A 10 2.22 17.14 4.79
CA ALA A 10 2.37 15.75 4.40
C ALA A 10 1.92 15.51 2.96
N LYS A 11 2.58 14.59 2.28
CA LYS A 11 2.09 14.01 1.02
C LYS A 11 1.09 12.91 1.34
N LEU A 12 -0.05 12.91 0.67
CA LEU A 12 -1.03 11.83 0.76
C LEU A 12 -0.82 10.82 -0.37
N VAL A 13 -0.84 9.55 -0.01
CA VAL A 13 -0.72 8.41 -0.93
C VAL A 13 -1.78 7.40 -0.54
N PHE A 14 -2.59 6.97 -1.52
CA PHE A 14 -3.56 5.90 -1.37
C PHE A 14 -3.09 4.74 -2.24
N ALA A 15 -2.61 3.67 -1.60
CA ALA A 15 -2.15 2.47 -2.30
C ALA A 15 -3.32 1.50 -2.46
N GLU A 16 -3.66 1.15 -3.70
CA GLU A 16 -4.70 0.16 -3.97
C GLU A 16 -4.20 -1.25 -3.63
N HIS A 17 -5.06 -2.05 -3.02
CA HIS A 17 -4.71 -3.41 -2.59
C HIS A 17 -4.64 -4.34 -3.81
N ARG A 18 -3.63 -5.23 -3.86
CA ARG A 18 -3.56 -6.26 -4.90
C ARG A 18 -4.87 -7.06 -5.02
N TYR A 19 -5.26 -7.41 -6.23
CA TYR A 19 -6.52 -8.08 -6.60
C TYR A 19 -7.80 -7.24 -6.42
N TYR A 20 -7.70 -5.94 -6.14
CA TYR A 20 -8.85 -5.02 -6.09
C TYR A 20 -8.67 -3.90 -7.13
N GLY A 21 -9.80 -3.40 -7.64
CA GLY A 21 -9.82 -2.28 -8.58
C GLY A 21 -9.02 -2.58 -9.84
N HIS A 22 -8.00 -1.77 -10.11
CA HIS A 22 -7.11 -1.91 -11.26
C HIS A 22 -5.80 -2.65 -10.94
N SER A 23 -5.53 -2.89 -9.67
CA SER A 23 -4.32 -3.55 -9.17
C SER A 23 -4.41 -5.07 -9.29
N MET A 24 -4.50 -5.56 -10.53
CA MET A 24 -4.69 -6.97 -10.89
C MET A 24 -3.37 -7.57 -11.40
N PRO A 25 -2.60 -8.32 -10.59
CA PRO A 25 -1.25 -8.77 -10.97
C PRO A 25 -1.20 -9.60 -12.25
N PHE A 26 -2.29 -10.32 -12.55
CA PHE A 26 -2.44 -11.17 -13.74
C PHE A 26 -3.62 -10.74 -14.61
N GLY A 27 -4.06 -9.47 -14.51
CA GLY A 27 -5.22 -8.96 -15.23
C GLY A 27 -6.46 -9.82 -14.99
N ASN A 28 -7.17 -10.19 -16.06
CA ASN A 28 -8.40 -10.99 -15.99
C ASN A 28 -8.21 -12.40 -15.39
N LYS A 29 -6.97 -12.90 -15.32
CA LYS A 29 -6.67 -14.22 -14.75
C LYS A 29 -6.43 -14.20 -13.25
N SER A 30 -6.36 -13.02 -12.63
CA SER A 30 -5.99 -12.89 -11.21
C SER A 30 -6.90 -13.72 -10.28
N LEU A 31 -8.19 -13.89 -10.60
CA LEU A 31 -9.12 -14.63 -9.74
C LEU A 31 -9.30 -16.10 -10.10
N ASP A 32 -8.49 -16.65 -11.00
CA ASP A 32 -8.50 -18.10 -11.27
C ASP A 32 -7.78 -18.89 -10.16
N ASN A 33 -7.95 -20.21 -10.17
CA ASN A 33 -7.39 -21.09 -9.14
C ASN A 33 -5.85 -21.11 -9.11
N GLU A 34 -5.19 -20.77 -10.22
CA GLU A 34 -3.73 -20.79 -10.32
C GLU A 34 -3.10 -19.52 -9.73
N HIS A 35 -3.80 -18.39 -9.83
CA HIS A 35 -3.27 -17.07 -9.47
C HIS A 35 -3.84 -16.50 -8.17
N VAL A 36 -5.05 -16.90 -7.75
CA VAL A 36 -5.69 -16.34 -6.54
C VAL A 36 -4.88 -16.61 -5.26
N GLY A 37 -4.00 -17.61 -5.25
CA GLY A 37 -3.13 -17.93 -4.12
C GLY A 37 -2.19 -16.80 -3.68
N TYR A 38 -1.90 -15.82 -4.54
CA TYR A 38 -1.07 -14.65 -4.17
C TYR A 38 -1.87 -13.49 -3.55
N LEU A 39 -3.20 -13.62 -3.40
CA LEU A 39 -4.05 -12.70 -2.67
C LEU A 39 -3.94 -12.98 -1.17
N THR A 40 -2.89 -12.44 -0.54
CA THR A 40 -2.66 -12.57 0.91
C THR A 40 -2.30 -11.23 1.55
N ALA A 41 -2.57 -11.09 2.85
CA ALA A 41 -2.22 -9.89 3.59
C ALA A 41 -0.69 -9.65 3.61
N ALA A 42 0.11 -10.70 3.83
CA ALA A 42 1.58 -10.59 3.85
C ALA A 42 2.14 -10.04 2.53
N GLN A 43 1.57 -10.47 1.41
CA GLN A 43 1.93 -10.01 0.09
C GLN A 43 1.48 -8.56 -0.17
N ALA A 44 0.29 -8.17 0.28
CA ALA A 44 -0.16 -6.77 0.21
C ALA A 44 0.73 -5.83 1.04
N LEU A 45 1.16 -6.27 2.24
CA LEU A 45 2.11 -5.52 3.06
C LEU A 45 3.47 -5.37 2.36
N ALA A 46 3.95 -6.42 1.68
CA ALA A 46 5.17 -6.34 0.88
C ALA A 46 5.05 -5.30 -0.26
N ASP A 47 3.92 -5.25 -0.96
CA ASP A 47 3.66 -4.23 -1.99
C ASP A 47 3.75 -2.80 -1.42
N TYR A 48 3.20 -2.59 -0.21
CA TYR A 48 3.24 -1.28 0.44
C TYR A 48 4.67 -0.89 0.84
N ALA A 49 5.49 -1.83 1.31
CA ALA A 49 6.90 -1.59 1.61
C ALA A 49 7.69 -1.19 0.36
N ASP A 50 7.49 -1.92 -0.74
CA ASP A 50 8.14 -1.64 -2.02
C ASP A 50 7.69 -0.29 -2.59
N LEU A 51 6.40 0.04 -2.51
CA LEU A 51 5.88 1.34 -2.92
C LEU A 51 6.48 2.48 -2.11
N ILE A 52 6.58 2.35 -0.78
CA ILE A 52 7.20 3.36 0.07
C ILE A 52 8.67 3.56 -0.30
N ASN A 53 9.41 2.47 -0.53
CA ASN A 53 10.81 2.54 -0.95
C ASN A 53 10.94 3.28 -2.30
N TYR A 54 10.09 2.94 -3.27
CA TYR A 54 10.04 3.61 -4.56
C TYR A 54 9.75 5.12 -4.42
N LEU A 55 8.78 5.49 -3.58
CA LEU A 55 8.38 6.90 -3.38
C LEU A 55 9.40 7.74 -2.60
N GLN A 56 10.17 7.12 -1.70
CA GLN A 56 11.29 7.77 -1.00
C GLN A 56 12.49 7.96 -1.94
N GLY A 57 12.66 7.07 -2.93
CA GLY A 57 13.76 7.12 -3.88
C GLY A 57 15.15 6.96 -3.26
N ASP A 58 16.18 6.96 -4.10
CA ASP A 58 17.57 6.72 -3.65
C ASP A 58 18.29 7.97 -3.13
N ARG A 59 17.73 9.15 -3.38
CA ARG A 59 18.39 10.45 -3.13
C ARG A 59 18.11 11.03 -1.75
N LEU A 60 17.09 10.54 -1.04
CA LEU A 60 16.69 11.09 0.25
C LEU A 60 17.37 10.35 1.40
N LYS A 61 18.32 11.03 2.06
CA LYS A 61 18.96 10.57 3.29
C LYS A 61 19.05 11.74 4.29
N PRO A 62 18.38 11.66 5.46
CA PRO A 62 17.51 10.57 5.91
C PRO A 62 16.16 10.52 5.15
N LYS A 63 15.53 9.33 5.12
CA LYS A 63 14.17 9.16 4.58
C LYS A 63 13.17 9.97 5.43
N TYR A 64 12.08 10.43 4.82
CA TYR A 64 11.00 11.12 5.55
C TYR A 64 10.14 10.11 6.31
N PRO A 65 9.56 10.48 7.47
CA PRO A 65 8.66 9.60 8.21
C PRO A 65 7.41 9.26 7.39
N VAL A 66 6.90 8.04 7.54
CA VAL A 66 5.68 7.54 6.91
C VAL A 66 4.74 7.06 8.00
N ILE A 67 3.46 7.44 7.91
CA ILE A 67 2.41 7.05 8.85
C ILE A 67 1.31 6.33 8.05
N ALA A 68 1.03 5.08 8.41
CA ALA A 68 -0.03 4.30 7.78
C ALA A 68 -1.41 4.70 8.30
N PHE A 69 -2.40 4.73 7.40
CA PHE A 69 -3.80 4.99 7.73
C PHE A 69 -4.68 3.92 7.11
N GLY A 70 -5.65 3.42 7.86
CA GLY A 70 -6.63 2.47 7.36
C GLY A 70 -7.78 2.25 8.33
N GLY A 71 -8.92 1.80 7.82
CA GLY A 71 -10.10 1.41 8.59
C GLY A 71 -10.58 0.01 8.17
N SER A 72 -11.31 -0.67 9.05
CA SER A 72 -11.73 -2.06 8.84
C SER A 72 -10.51 -2.97 8.54
N TYR A 73 -10.58 -3.84 7.54
CA TYR A 73 -9.44 -4.65 7.09
C TYR A 73 -8.20 -3.80 6.74
N GLY A 74 -8.38 -2.61 6.14
CA GLY A 74 -7.27 -1.68 5.90
C GLY A 74 -6.63 -1.17 7.20
N GLY A 75 -7.41 -1.08 8.29
CA GLY A 75 -6.90 -0.77 9.62
C GLY A 75 -6.08 -1.90 10.22
N MET A 76 -6.48 -3.15 10.00
CA MET A 76 -5.66 -4.33 10.35
C MET A 76 -4.32 -4.30 9.60
N LEU A 77 -4.35 -4.06 8.29
CA LEU A 77 -3.12 -3.91 7.49
C LEU A 77 -2.24 -2.77 8.01
N SER A 78 -2.83 -1.63 8.38
CA SER A 78 -2.07 -0.51 8.97
C SER A 78 -1.43 -0.85 10.32
N ALA A 79 -2.06 -1.73 11.10
CA ALA A 79 -1.54 -2.16 12.40
C ALA A 79 -0.47 -3.27 12.27
N TYR A 80 -0.53 -4.08 11.21
CA TYR A 80 0.44 -5.15 10.95
C TYR A 80 1.72 -4.68 10.26
N PHE A 81 1.66 -3.51 9.62
CA PHE A 81 2.76 -2.93 8.85
C PHE A 81 3.74 -2.15 9.73
#